data_AF-A0A4Y2MTB4-F1
#
_entry.id   AF-A0A4Y2MTB4-F1
#
_cell.length_a   1.000
_cell.length_b   1.000
_cell.length_c   1.000
_cell.angle_alpha   90.00
_cell.angle_beta   90.00
_cell.angle_gamma   90.00
#
_symmetry.space_group_name_H-M   'P 1'
#
loop_
_entity.id
_entity.type
_entity.pdbx_description
1 polymer ?
#
loop_
_entity_poly.entity_id
_entity_poly.type
_entity_poly.pdbx_seq_one_letter_code
_entity_poly.pdbx_strand_id
1 'polypeptide(L)'
;MASSPRRLFRQRMRRPISQRSHQKGDPFFLPKPLFYLKSEIRSAALSIWQDNWDNGETGRSTHNIAPRVSNKPVGWNREEIMFVTGHGPFPSSLQSSIT
;
A
#
# COMPACT_ATOMS: atom_id res chain seq x y z
N MET A 1 30.28 -63.94 -10.05
CA MET A 1 31.31 -62.97 -9.63
C MET A 1 30.64 -61.90 -8.76
N ALA A 2 30.97 -61.83 -7.47
CA ALA A 2 30.29 -60.92 -6.53
C ALA A 2 30.91 -59.51 -6.55
N SER A 3 30.09 -58.48 -6.68
CA SER A 3 30.50 -57.08 -6.69
C SER A 3 31.02 -56.64 -5.32
N SER A 4 32.19 -55.99 -5.29
CA SER A 4 32.81 -55.50 -4.05
C SER A 4 31.89 -54.53 -3.27
N PRO A 5 31.73 -54.69 -1.93
CA PRO A 5 30.88 -53.84 -1.09
C PRO A 5 31.17 -52.34 -1.22
N ARG A 6 32.43 -51.98 -1.53
CA ARG A 6 32.86 -50.59 -1.72
C ARG A 6 32.26 -49.94 -2.98
N ARG A 7 31.93 -50.73 -4.02
CA ARG A 7 31.26 -50.23 -5.24
C ARG A 7 29.80 -49.86 -4.98
N LEU A 8 29.10 -50.68 -4.19
CA LEU A 8 27.73 -50.41 -3.75
C LEU A 8 27.65 -49.14 -2.89
N PHE A 9 28.63 -48.92 -2.02
CA PHE A 9 28.68 -47.72 -1.18
C PHE A 9 28.89 -46.43 -2.00
N ARG A 10 29.75 -46.47 -3.02
CA ARG A 10 29.95 -45.33 -3.95
C ARG A 10 28.73 -45.05 -4.83
N GLN A 11 27.96 -46.08 -5.21
CA GLN A 11 26.73 -45.90 -5.99
C GLN A 11 25.59 -45.31 -5.15
N ARG A 12 25.58 -45.56 -3.82
CA ARG A 12 24.56 -45.03 -2.89
C ARG A 12 24.67 -43.51 -2.63
N MET A 13 25.83 -42.90 -2.88
CA MET A 13 26.06 -41.45 -2.74
C MET A 13 25.98 -40.65 -4.05
N ARG A 14 25.56 -41.29 -5.16
CA ARG A 14 25.29 -40.63 -6.45
C ARG A 14 23.79 -40.56 -6.74
N ARG A 15 22.99 -40.19 -5.75
CA ARG A 15 21.63 -39.69 -6.01
C ARG A 15 21.73 -38.16 -6.11
N PRO A 16 21.43 -37.55 -7.27
CA PRO A 16 21.27 -36.10 -7.31
C PRO A 16 20.14 -35.74 -6.36
N ILE A 17 20.41 -34.83 -5.41
CA ILE A 17 19.37 -34.16 -4.64
C ILE A 17 18.72 -33.14 -5.58
N SER A 18 17.96 -33.61 -6.57
CA SER A 18 17.15 -32.72 -7.43
C SER A 18 15.71 -33.19 -7.57
N GLN A 19 15.31 -34.24 -6.85
CA GLN A 19 13.92 -34.68 -6.80
C GLN A 19 13.51 -34.94 -5.36
N ARG A 20 13.75 -33.95 -4.48
CA ARG A 20 12.79 -33.77 -3.38
C ARG A 20 11.59 -33.12 -4.02
N SER A 21 10.48 -33.85 -4.01
CA SER A 21 9.16 -33.37 -4.37
C SER A 21 8.93 -32.01 -3.75
N HIS A 22 9.08 -30.97 -4.57
CA HIS A 22 8.43 -29.71 -4.31
C HIS A 22 6.93 -29.97 -4.49
N GLN A 23 6.29 -30.51 -3.46
CA GLN A 23 4.99 -29.97 -3.07
C GLN A 23 5.27 -28.53 -2.62
N LYS A 24 5.57 -27.66 -3.60
CA LYS A 24 5.41 -26.23 -3.44
C LYS A 24 3.91 -26.10 -3.30
N GLY A 25 3.45 -25.98 -2.05
CA GLY A 25 2.08 -25.60 -1.77
C GLY A 25 1.71 -24.48 -2.73
N ASP A 26 0.55 -24.62 -3.36
CA ASP A 26 0.03 -23.74 -4.41
C ASP A 26 0.54 -22.30 -4.17
N PRO A 27 1.44 -21.79 -5.03
CA PRO A 27 2.08 -20.51 -4.80
C PRO A 27 1.06 -19.43 -5.14
N PHE A 28 0.06 -19.26 -4.26
CA PHE A 28 -1.04 -18.30 -4.31
C PHE A 28 -1.06 -17.57 -5.65
N PHE A 29 -1.60 -18.22 -6.68
CA PHE A 29 -1.78 -17.59 -7.98
C PHE A 29 -2.82 -16.50 -7.79
N LEU A 30 -2.37 -15.32 -7.35
CA LEU A 30 -3.18 -14.12 -7.40
C LEU A 30 -3.42 -13.86 -8.89
N PRO A 31 -4.67 -13.93 -9.38
CA PRO A 31 -4.97 -13.77 -10.80
C PRO A 31 -4.52 -12.42 -11.34
N LYS A 32 -4.27 -11.46 -10.43
CA LYS A 32 -3.78 -10.14 -10.71
C LYS A 32 -2.57 -9.82 -9.83
N PRO A 33 -1.54 -9.14 -10.36
CA PRO A 33 -0.37 -8.76 -9.59
C PRO A 33 -0.76 -7.86 -8.40
N LEU A 34 -0.01 -7.93 -7.30
CA LEU A 34 -0.28 -7.16 -6.08
C LEU A 34 -0.40 -5.64 -6.32
N PHE A 35 0.34 -5.10 -7.30
CA PHE A 35 0.24 -3.70 -7.68
C PHE A 35 -1.16 -3.33 -8.18
N TYR A 36 -1.78 -4.20 -8.97
CA TYR A 36 -3.14 -4.00 -9.47
C TYR A 36 -4.14 -3.98 -8.31
N LEU A 37 -4.04 -4.93 -7.36
CA LEU A 37 -4.93 -4.93 -6.19
C LEU A 37 -4.76 -3.66 -5.35
N LYS A 38 -3.53 -3.19 -5.17
CA LYS A 38 -3.26 -1.92 -4.48
C LYS A 38 -3.86 -0.72 -5.22
N SER A 39 -3.83 -0.68 -6.55
CA SER A 39 -4.46 0.40 -7.31
C SER A 39 -5.98 0.35 -7.20
N GLU A 40 -6.60 -0.83 -7.25
CA GLU A 40 -8.06 -0.97 -7.11
C GLU A 40 -8.54 -0.48 -5.74
N ILE A 41 -7.86 -0.87 -4.66
CA ILE A 41 -8.21 -0.44 -3.30
C ILE A 41 -8.09 1.08 -3.17
N ARG A 42 -7.02 1.67 -3.72
CA ARG A 42 -6.86 3.14 -3.72
C ARG A 42 -7.95 3.84 -4.52
N SER A 43 -8.30 3.31 -5.70
CA SER A 43 -9.35 3.87 -6.54
C SER A 43 -10.72 3.79 -5.87
N ALA A 44 -11.04 2.65 -5.25
CA ALA A 44 -12.30 2.47 -4.51
C ALA A 44 -12.39 3.41 -3.31
N ALA A 45 -11.31 3.53 -2.53
CA ALA A 45 -11.27 4.46 -1.39
C ALA A 45 -11.43 5.92 -1.84
N LEU A 46 -10.79 6.31 -2.95
CA LEU A 46 -10.95 7.66 -3.53
C LEU A 46 -12.38 7.90 -4.02
N SER A 47 -13.03 6.90 -4.62
CA SER A 47 -14.43 7.02 -5.07
C SER A 47 -15.36 7.27 -3.88
N ILE A 48 -15.25 6.46 -2.82
CA ILE A 48 -16.07 6.63 -1.61
C ILE A 48 -15.82 7.99 -0.99
N TRP A 49 -14.56 8.45 -0.97
CA TRP A 49 -14.23 9.75 -0.39
C TRP A 49 -14.76 10.90 -1.24
N GLN A 50 -14.72 10.79 -2.57
CA GLN A 50 -15.32 11.74 -3.49
C GLN A 50 -16.85 11.78 -3.33
N ASP A 51 -17.52 10.64 -3.22
CA ASP A 51 -18.97 10.58 -3.01
C ASP A 51 -19.37 11.28 -1.70
N ASN A 52 -18.62 11.06 -0.63
CA ASN A 52 -18.85 11.77 0.63
C ASN A 52 -18.55 13.27 0.51
N TRP A 53 -17.58 13.66 -0.32
CA TRP A 53 -17.24 15.05 -0.58
C TRP A 53 -18.33 15.79 -1.38
N ASP A 54 -18.91 15.13 -2.39
CA ASP A 54 -19.94 15.70 -3.25
C ASP A 54 -21.31 15.80 -2.55
N ASN A 55 -21.60 14.87 -1.63
CA ASN A 55 -22.87 14.82 -0.89
C ASN A 55 -22.84 15.58 0.46
N GLY A 56 -21.69 16.12 0.86
CA GLY A 56 -21.56 16.85 2.12
C GLY A 56 -22.35 18.16 2.14
N GLU A 57 -23.20 18.37 3.15
CA GLU A 57 -23.94 19.64 3.29
C GLU A 57 -23.08 20.79 3.82
N THR A 58 -22.02 20.47 4.58
CA THR A 58 -21.07 21.43 5.16
C THR A 58 -19.83 21.57 4.26
N GLY A 59 -19.29 22.78 4.10
CA GLY A 59 -18.08 22.99 3.30
C GLY A 59 -18.31 23.13 1.78
N ARG A 60 -19.54 23.47 1.36
CA ARG A 60 -19.89 23.70 -0.06
C ARG A 60 -19.02 24.76 -0.74
N SER A 61 -18.55 25.78 -0.01
CA SER A 61 -17.59 26.77 -0.52
C SER A 61 -16.23 26.14 -0.82
N THR A 62 -15.75 25.26 0.06
CA THR A 62 -14.52 24.47 -0.12
C THR A 62 -14.65 23.54 -1.31
N HIS A 63 -15.80 22.88 -1.47
CA HIS A 63 -16.11 22.03 -2.63
C HIS A 63 -16.03 22.80 -3.96
N ASN A 64 -16.57 24.03 -4.02
CA ASN A 64 -16.49 24.84 -5.24
C ASN A 64 -15.04 25.18 -5.65
N ILE A 65 -14.11 25.25 -4.69
CA ILE A 65 -12.70 25.58 -4.94
C ILE A 65 -11.88 24.31 -5.23
N ALA A 66 -12.15 23.23 -4.50
CA ALA A 66 -11.53 21.92 -4.67
C ALA A 66 -12.62 20.84 -4.82
N PRO A 67 -13.23 20.72 -6.00
CA PRO A 67 -14.32 19.76 -6.21
C PRO A 67 -13.82 18.33 -6.30
N ARG A 68 -12.52 18.13 -6.54
CA ARG A 68 -11.95 16.81 -6.81
C ARG A 68 -10.95 16.41 -5.76
N VAL A 69 -11.24 15.27 -5.16
CA VAL A 69 -10.42 14.60 -4.17
C VAL A 69 -9.24 13.90 -4.85
N SER A 70 -8.03 14.05 -4.29
CA SER A 70 -6.84 13.39 -4.82
C SER A 70 -5.85 13.01 -3.73
N ASN A 71 -5.11 11.91 -3.95
CA ASN A 71 -4.00 11.48 -3.09
C ASN A 71 -2.69 12.24 -3.36
N LYS A 72 -2.67 13.13 -4.36
CA LYS A 72 -1.48 13.94 -4.63
C LYS A 72 -1.52 15.15 -3.69
N PRO A 73 -0.41 15.48 -3.02
CA PRO A 73 -0.34 16.73 -2.27
C PRO A 73 -0.58 17.85 -3.28
N VAL A 74 -1.66 18.60 -3.08
CA VAL A 74 -1.89 19.81 -3.86
C VAL A 74 -0.96 20.86 -3.27
N GLY A 75 -0.20 21.55 -4.13
CA GLY A 75 0.83 22.50 -3.72
C GLY A 75 0.27 23.81 -3.16
N TRP A 76 -0.75 23.71 -2.30
CA TRP A 76 -1.44 24.84 -1.72
C TRP A 76 -0.54 25.49 -0.68
N ASN A 77 -0.45 26.82 -0.74
CA ASN A 77 0.25 27.57 0.30
C ASN A 77 -0.58 27.57 1.60
N ARG A 78 0.05 28.02 2.68
CA ARG A 78 -0.59 28.01 4.01
C ARG A 78 -1.81 28.95 4.04
N GLU A 79 -1.76 30.08 3.33
CA GLU A 79 -2.85 31.05 3.25
C GLU A 79 -4.08 30.49 2.51
N GLU A 80 -3.87 29.77 1.42
CA GLU A 80 -4.90 29.10 0.61
C GLU A 80 -5.60 28.02 1.42
N ILE A 81 -4.84 27.21 2.17
CA ILE A 81 -5.42 26.19 3.06
C ILE A 81 -6.30 26.87 4.12
N MET A 82 -5.82 27.94 4.76
CA MET A 82 -6.61 28.70 5.74
C MET A 82 -7.88 29.30 5.12
N PHE A 83 -7.77 29.93 3.96
CA PHE A 83 -8.90 30.54 3.26
C PHE A 83 -9.96 29.51 2.89
N VAL A 84 -9.55 28.37 2.32
CA VAL A 84 -10.47 27.36 1.80
C VAL A 84 -11.12 26.53 2.91
N THR A 85 -10.39 26.28 4.00
CA THR A 85 -10.94 25.59 5.17
C THR A 85 -11.72 26.52 6.11
N GLY A 86 -11.66 27.84 5.87
CA GLY A 86 -12.25 28.83 6.77
C GLY A 86 -11.61 28.85 8.17
N HIS A 87 -10.46 28.20 8.33
CA HIS A 87 -9.72 28.21 9.59
C HIS A 87 -8.81 29.44 9.65
N GLY A 88 -8.88 30.16 10.77
CA GLY A 88 -7.89 31.18 11.10
C GLY A 88 -6.51 30.59 11.36
N PRO A 89 -5.45 31.44 11.45
CA PRO A 89 -4.11 30.98 11.78
C PRO A 89 -4.13 30.15 13.06
N PHE A 90 -3.64 28.92 12.97
CA PHE A 90 -3.53 28.03 14.12
C PHE A 90 -2.70 28.73 15.21
N PRO A 91 -3.22 28.88 16.45
CA PRO A 91 -2.49 29.55 17.50
C PRO A 91 -1.25 28.73 17.84
N SER A 92 -0.07 29.32 17.69
CA SER A 92 1.20 28.72 18.08
C SER A 92 1.40 28.81 19.60
N SER A 93 0.51 28.20 20.39
CA SER A 93 0.63 28.25 21.86
C SER A 93 1.38 27.02 22.39
N LEU A 94 2.70 27.06 22.25
CA LEU A 94 3.67 26.41 23.15
C LEU A 94 4.71 27.45 23.55
N GLN A 95 4.26 28.60 24.05
CA GLN A 95 5.14 29.50 24.78
C GLN A 95 5.21 28.90 26.19
N SER A 96 6.17 28.01 26.41
CA SER A 96 6.55 27.59 27.76
C SER A 96 6.86 28.86 28.55
N SER A 97 6.03 29.17 29.55
CA SER A 97 6.35 30.13 30.59
C SER A 97 7.58 29.62 31.34
N ILE A 98 8.76 29.92 30.81
CA ILE A 98 10.02 29.92 31.52
C ILE A 98 10.49 31.36 31.46
N THR A 99 10.03 32.17 32.42
CA THR A 99 10.87 33.07 33.22
C THR A 99 10.10 33.38 34.50
#